data_AF-G3IPK7-F1
#
_entry.id   AF-G3IPK7-F1
#
_cell.length_a   1.000
_cell.length_b   1.000
_cell.length_c   1.000
_cell.angle_alpha   90.00
_cell.angle_beta   90.00
_cell.angle_gamma   90.00
#
_symmetry.space_group_name_H-M   'P 1'
#
loop_
_entity.id
_entity.type
_entity.pdbx_description
1 polymer ?
#
loop_
_entity_poly.entity_id
_entity_poly.type
_entity_poly.pdbx_seq_one_letter_code
_entity_poly.pdbx_strand_id
1 'polypeptide(L)' 'MSAYVKKIQFKLHESYGNPLRVVTKPPYEITETGWGEFEIIIKIFFIDPNERPVSNISLCKQKREHLVSEPL' A
#
# COMPACT_ATOMS: atom_id res chain seq x y z
N MET A 1 18.17 -11.12 -2.25
CA MET A 1 16.93 -11.51 -1.52
C MET A 1 15.68 -10.93 -2.22
N SER A 2 15.52 -11.14 -3.52
CA SER A 2 14.55 -10.39 -4.36
C SER A 2 13.67 -11.27 -5.25
N ALA A 3 13.51 -12.56 -4.92
CA ALA A 3 12.93 -13.54 -5.84
C ALA A 3 11.83 -14.43 -5.21
N TYR A 4 11.15 -13.98 -4.16
CA TYR A 4 10.06 -14.75 -3.53
C TYR A 4 8.69 -14.10 -3.71
N VAL A 5 8.63 -12.80 -3.99
CA VAL A 5 7.37 -12.07 -4.15
C VAL A 5 6.98 -11.99 -5.62
N LYS A 6 5.85 -12.61 -5.97
CA LYS A 6 5.28 -12.59 -7.33
C LYS A 6 4.59 -11.26 -7.62
N LYS A 7 3.78 -10.80 -6.68
CA LYS A 7 3.04 -9.54 -6.76
C LYS A 7 2.52 -9.13 -5.39
N ILE A 8 2.39 -7.84 -5.19
CA ILE A 8 1.72 -7.26 -4.03
C ILE A 8 0.45 -6.58 -4.52
N GLN A 9 -0.66 -6.86 -3.86
CA GLN A 9 -1.94 -6.28 -4.15
C GLN A 9 -2.37 -5.39 -2.98
N PHE A 10 -2.59 -4.12 -3.27
CA PHE A 10 -3.06 -3.13 -2.33
C PHE A 10 -4.54 -2.90 -2.62
N LYS A 11 -5.40 -3.26 -1.66
CA LYS A 11 -6.81 -2.95 -1.70
C LYS A 11 -7.05 -1.70 -0.86
N LEU A 12 -7.26 -0.59 -1.54
CA LEU A 12 -7.69 0.69 -1.00
C LEU A 12 -9.22 0.73 -0.81
N HIS A 13 -9.68 1.80 -0.20
CA HIS A 13 -11.10 2.10 -0.03
C HIS A 13 -11.80 2.35 -1.38
N GLU A 14 -13.09 2.04 -1.47
CA GLU A 14 -13.90 2.17 -2.69
C GLU A 14 -14.04 3.62 -3.19
N SER A 15 -13.72 4.61 -2.35
CA SER A 15 -13.64 6.02 -2.75
C SER A 15 -12.53 6.32 -3.76
N TYR A 16 -11.50 5.49 -3.85
CA TYR A 16 -10.40 5.70 -4.80
C TYR A 16 -10.72 5.10 -6.16
N GLY A 17 -10.35 5.83 -7.22
CA GLY A 17 -10.30 5.28 -8.58
C GLY A 17 -9.28 4.14 -8.64
N ASN A 18 -9.72 2.96 -9.10
CA ASN A 18 -8.96 1.70 -9.02
C ASN A 18 -8.57 1.33 -7.58
N PRO A 19 -9.53 0.85 -6.76
CA PRO A 19 -9.28 0.48 -5.36
C PRO A 19 -8.37 -0.74 -5.24
N LEU A 20 -8.16 -1.50 -6.31
CA LEU A 20 -7.27 -2.67 -6.32
C LEU A 20 -6.03 -2.36 -7.15
N ARG A 21 -4.91 -2.04 -6.50
CA ARG A 21 -3.61 -1.81 -7.16
C ARG A 21 -2.75 -3.04 -7.04
N VAL A 22 -2.02 -3.38 -8.11
CA VAL A 22 -1.13 -4.55 -8.13
C VAL A 22 0.25 -4.09 -8.57
N VAL A 23 1.25 -4.35 -7.72
CA VAL A 23 2.65 -4.04 -7.98
C VAL A 23 3.43 -5.34 -8.12
N THR A 24 4.11 -5.51 -9.24
CA THR A 24 4.86 -6.74 -9.56
C THR A 24 6.37 -6.53 -9.55
N LYS A 25 6.83 -5.28 -9.64
CA LYS A 25 8.24 -4.91 -9.69
C LYS A 25 8.59 -3.99 -8.52
N PRO A 26 9.81 -4.09 -7.96
CA PRO A 26 10.28 -3.12 -6.99
C PRO A 26 10.45 -1.74 -7.66
N PRO A 27 10.23 -0.63 -6.93
CA PRO A 27 9.83 -0.54 -5.52
C PRO A 27 8.34 -0.87 -5.28
N TYR A 28 8.05 -1.62 -4.22
CA TYR A 28 6.67 -2.03 -3.88
C TYR A 28 5.96 -0.99 -3.02
N GLU A 29 5.80 0.21 -3.55
CA GLU A 29 5.16 1.33 -2.87
C GLU A 29 3.96 1.85 -3.66
N ILE A 30 2.96 2.36 -2.92
CA ILE A 30 1.81 3.06 -3.48
C ILE A 30 1.67 4.37 -2.73
N THR A 31 1.67 5.48 -3.48
CA THR A 31 1.44 6.83 -2.95
C THR A 31 0.08 7.29 -3.42
N GLU A 32 -0.83 7.54 -2.49
CA GLU A 32 -2.17 8.05 -2.79
C GLU A 32 -2.52 9.17 -1.81
N THR A 33 -3.16 10.23 -2.33
CA THR A 33 -3.60 11.37 -1.53
C THR A 33 -5.04 11.14 -1.06
N GLY A 34 -5.20 11.02 0.25
CA GLY A 34 -6.50 10.82 0.90
C GLY A 34 -6.87 11.93 1.87
N TRP A 35 -8.13 11.91 2.29
CA TRP A 35 -8.61 12.73 3.39
C TRP A 35 -8.99 11.77 4.53
N GLY A 36 -8.23 11.78 5.63
CA GLY A 36 -8.54 11.02 6.85
C GLY A 36 -7.70 9.75 7.07
N GLU A 37 -8.29 8.78 7.79
CA GLU A 37 -7.70 7.47 8.09
C GLU A 37 -8.43 6.41 7.28
N PHE A 38 -7.67 5.54 6.62
CA PHE A 38 -8.25 4.47 5.83
C PHE A 38 -7.50 3.16 6.07
N GLU A 39 -8.27 2.08 6.14
CA GLU A 39 -7.73 0.73 6.19
C GLU A 39 -7.32 0.31 4.78
N ILE A 40 -6.05 -0.09 4.64
CA ILE A 40 -5.54 -0.69 3.41
C ILE A 40 -5.29 -2.17 3.70
N ILE A 41 -5.83 -3.02 2.83
CA ILE A 41 -5.55 -4.45 2.88
C ILE A 41 -4.44 -4.75 1.87
N ILE A 42 -3.29 -5.18 2.38
CA ILE A 42 -2.12 -5.53 1.59
C ILE A 42 -2.05 -7.05 1.50
N LYS A 43 -2.16 -7.58 0.29
CA LYS A 43 -2.01 -9.02 0.00
C LYS A 43 -0.72 -9.26 -0.77
N ILE A 44 0.18 -10.02 -0.18
CA ILE A 44 1.44 -10.41 -0.79
C ILE A 44 1.26 -11.81 -1.37
N PHE A 45 1.48 -11.95 -2.68
CA PHE A 45 1.51 -13.23 -3.36
C PHE A 45 2.96 -13.63 -3.60
N PHE A 46 3.31 -14.81 -3.12
CA PHE A 46 4.62 -15.41 -3.36
C PHE A 46 4.66 -16.11 -4.73
N ILE A 47 5.87 -16.33 -5.25
CA ILE A 47 6.09 -17.05 -6.52
C ILE A 47 5.69 -18.53 -6.33
N ASP A 48 6.02 -19.08 -5.16
CA ASP A 48 5.66 -20.43 -4.77
C ASP A 48 4.16 -20.55 -4.46
N PRO A 49 3.41 -21.36 -5.22
CA PRO A 49 1.98 -21.58 -4.96
C PRO A 49 1.72 -22.38 -3.68
N ASN A 50 2.76 -22.98 -3.08
CA ASN A 50 2.69 -23.74 -1.84
C ASN A 50 2.80 -22.84 -0.59
N GLU A 51 3.29 -21.62 -0.73
CA GLU A 51 3.31 -20.64 0.37
C GLU A 51 1.96 -19.91 0.45
N ARG A 52 1.40 -19.85 1.67
CA ARG A 52 0.13 -19.15 1.90
C ARG A 52 0.35 -17.64 1.70
N PRO A 53 -0.52 -16.95 0.93
CA PRO A 53 -0.40 -15.52 0.74
C PRO A 53 -0.56 -14.79 2.08
N VAL A 54 0.38 -13.90 2.37
CA VAL A 54 0.36 -13.09 3.61
C VAL A 54 -0.57 -11.90 3.38
N SER A 55 -1.56 -11.76 4.27
CA SER A 55 -2.50 -10.65 4.28
C SER A 55 -2.16 -9.76 5.47
N ASN A 56 -1.68 -8.55 5.22
CA ASN A 56 -1.45 -7.54 6.24
C ASN A 56 -2.53 -6.46 6.11
N ILE A 57 -3.12 -6.10 7.24
CA ILE A 57 -4.02 -4.95 7.33
C ILE A 57 -3.18 -3.83 7.92
N SER A 58 -3.08 -2.72 7.19
CA SER A 58 -2.33 -1.56 7.64
C SER A 58 -3.27 -0.37 7.74
N LEU A 59 -3.30 0.25 8.92
CA LEU A 59 -4.00 1.50 9.13
C LEU A 59 -3.13 2.62 8.57
N CYS A 60 -3.55 3.24 7.47
CA CYS A 60 -2.80 4.33 6.87
C CYS A 60 -3.20 5.64 7.54
N LYS A 61 -2.24 6.30 8.19
CA LYS A 61 -2.39 7.64 8.77
C LYS A 61 -1.86 8.65 7.75
N GLN A 62 -2.70 9.61 7.36
CA GLN A 62 -2.25 10.79 6.59
C GLN A 62 -1.13 11.49 7.37
N LYS A 63 0.10 11.52 6.84
CA LYS A 63 1.07 12.52 7.29
C LYS A 63 0.52 13.86 6.82
N ARG A 64 0.02 14.70 7.75
CA ARG A 64 -0.05 16.13 7.49
C ARG A 64 1.38 16.56 7.16
N GLU A 65 1.63 16.91 5.91
CA GLU A 65 2.78 17.75 5.61
C GLU A 65 2.53 19.07 6.33
N HIS A 66 3.21 19.26 7.45
CA HIS A 66 3.26 20.54 8.16
C HIS A 66 4.04 21.52 7.28
N LEU A 67 3.40 22.03 6.23
CA LEU A 67 3.77 23.31 5.63
C LEU A 67 3.05 24.38 6.46
N VAL A 68 3.68 24.78 7.57
CA VAL A 68 3.55 26.16 8.04
C VAL A 68 4.97 26.68 8.17
N SER A 69 5.34 27.45 7.16
CA SER A 69 6.50 28.32 7.08
C SER A 69 6.89 28.91 8.44
N GLU A 70 8.16 28.75 8.81
CA GLU A 70 8.84 29.54 9.85
C GLU A 70 8.58 31.04 9.63
N PRO A 71 8.05 31.78 10.63
CA PRO A 71 8.17 33.22 10.67
C PRO A 71 9.20 33.59 11.75
N LEU A 72 10.35 34.12 11.32
CA LEU A 72 11.06 35.25 11.95
C LEU A 72 12.04 35.87 10.94
#